data_AF-A0A383AH37-F1
#
_entry.id   AF-A0A383AH37-F1
#
_cell.length_a   1.000
_cell.length_b   1.000
_cell.length_c   1.000
_cell.angle_alpha   90.00
_cell.angle_beta   90.00
_cell.angle_gamma   90.00
#
_symmetry.space_group_name_H-M   'P 1'
#
loop_
_entity.id
_entity.type
_entity.pdbx_description
1 polymer ?
#
loop_
_entity_poly.entity_id
_entity_poly.type
_entity_poly.pdbx_seq_one_letter_code
_entity_poly.pdbx_strand_id
1 'polypeptide(L)'
;MTAQTFSKPSVFTIPSGWSFVDSLAKGLMSEAGDEPSKLAAMTVLLPTRRAGRSLREAFLRLSQGRPLLLPRMLSLGDIDDGELPIGCWGEAGSGGDAALFVPPAVSDLRRQLLLARLIMARPNNDATPEQAMFLAVELARLL
;
A
#
# COMPACT_ATOMS: atom_id res chain seq x y z
N MET A 1 -17.36 4.85 -20.07
CA MET A 1 -16.23 5.04 -19.13
C MET A 1 -16.82 5.43 -17.79
N THR A 2 -17.09 4.45 -16.93
CA THR A 2 -17.78 4.67 -15.65
C THR A 2 -16.72 4.97 -14.60
N ALA A 3 -16.74 6.19 -14.06
CA ALA A 3 -15.82 6.62 -13.01
C ALA A 3 -16.06 5.78 -11.74
N GLN A 4 -15.01 5.14 -11.23
CA GLN A 4 -15.05 4.48 -9.93
C GLN A 4 -15.06 5.55 -8.84
N THR A 5 -16.08 5.53 -7.99
CA THR A 5 -16.19 6.41 -6.83
C THR A 5 -15.27 5.87 -5.74
N PHE A 6 -14.11 6.50 -5.53
CA PHE A 6 -13.24 6.16 -4.39
C PHE A 6 -13.89 6.61 -3.09
N SER A 7 -14.25 5.65 -2.22
CA SER A 7 -14.70 5.94 -0.86
C SER A 7 -13.59 6.63 -0.07
N LYS A 8 -13.95 7.57 0.81
CA LYS A 8 -13.00 8.33 1.63
C LYS A 8 -12.14 7.35 2.45
N PRO A 9 -10.79 7.45 2.42
CA PRO A 9 -9.94 6.54 3.17
C PRO A 9 -10.16 6.70 4.68
N SER A 10 -10.36 5.59 5.38
CA SER A 10 -10.44 5.53 6.84
C SER A 10 -9.03 5.50 7.43
N VAL A 11 -8.55 6.66 7.88
CA VAL A 11 -7.21 6.79 8.47
C VAL A 11 -7.32 6.74 9.99
N PHE A 12 -6.61 5.80 10.60
CA PHE A 12 -6.51 5.64 12.05
C PHE A 12 -5.09 5.90 12.54
N THR A 13 -4.92 6.18 13.83
CA THR A 13 -3.61 6.48 14.42
C THR A 13 -3.48 5.79 15.78
N ILE A 14 -2.30 5.24 16.04
CA ILE A 14 -1.90 4.70 17.35
C ILE A 14 -0.85 5.65 17.94
N PRO A 15 -1.03 6.18 19.16
CA PRO A 15 -0.04 7.04 19.81
C PRO A 15 1.34 6.36 19.92
N SER A 16 2.42 7.13 19.74
CA SER A 16 3.80 6.61 19.72
C SER A 16 4.27 6.03 21.06
N GLY A 17 3.63 6.39 22.17
CA GLY A 17 3.94 5.84 23.50
C GLY A 17 3.34 4.44 23.75
N TRP A 18 2.53 3.92 22.83
CA TRP A 18 1.86 2.64 22.98
C TRP A 18 2.54 1.56 22.12
N SER A 19 2.49 0.31 22.58
CA SER A 19 2.88 -0.83 21.75
C SER A 19 1.96 -0.89 20.53
N PHE A 20 2.52 -0.66 19.35
CA PHE A 20 1.76 -0.62 18.10
C PHE A 20 1.05 -1.95 17.83
N VAL A 21 1.77 -3.07 17.93
CA VAL A 21 1.23 -4.41 17.63
C VAL A 21 0.16 -4.85 18.63
N ASP A 22 0.30 -4.51 19.92
CA ASP A 22 -0.71 -4.86 20.92
C ASP A 22 -1.95 -3.97 20.77
N SER A 23 -1.77 -2.69 20.45
CA SER A 23 -2.88 -1.76 20.23
C SER A 23 -3.67 -2.14 18.97
N LEU A 24 -2.97 -2.49 17.89
CA LEU A 24 -3.58 -2.96 16.64
C LEU A 24 -4.35 -4.27 16.88
N ALA A 25 -3.74 -5.27 17.52
CA ALA A 25 -4.41 -6.53 17.80
C ALA A 25 -5.67 -6.35 18.66
N LYS A 26 -5.61 -5.52 19.70
CA LYS A 26 -6.79 -5.16 20.52
C LYS A 26 -7.89 -4.50 19.69
N GLY A 27 -7.51 -3.55 18.81
CA GLY A 27 -8.45 -2.88 17.92
C GLY A 27 -9.17 -3.86 17.00
N LEU A 28 -8.42 -4.73 16.32
CA LEU A 28 -8.97 -5.75 15.42
C LEU A 28 -9.86 -6.76 16.15
N MET A 29 -9.47 -7.21 17.35
CA MET A 29 -10.32 -8.08 18.18
C MET A 29 -11.62 -7.38 18.60
N SER A 30 -11.56 -6.09 18.97
CA SER A 30 -12.74 -5.32 19.33
C SER A 30 -13.67 -5.09 18.14
N GLU A 31 -13.13 -4.94 16.93
CA GLU A 31 -13.92 -4.80 15.70
C GLU A 31 -14.61 -6.12 15.30
N ALA A 32 -13.94 -7.25 15.49
CA ALA A 32 -14.54 -8.57 15.29
C ALA A 32 -15.64 -8.89 16.33
N GLY A 33 -15.50 -8.37 17.56
CA GLY A 33 -16.42 -8.64 18.66
C GLY A 33 -16.45 -10.12 19.04
N ASP A 34 -17.65 -10.63 19.33
CA ASP A 34 -17.86 -12.02 19.76
C ASP A 34 -17.90 -13.03 18.59
N GLU A 35 -17.67 -12.61 17.35
CA GLU A 35 -17.67 -13.49 16.17
C GLU A 35 -16.25 -13.77 15.67
N PRO A 36 -15.65 -14.93 15.99
CA PRO A 36 -14.27 -15.24 15.61
C PRO A 36 -14.05 -15.31 14.09
N SER A 37 -15.11 -15.60 13.32
CA SER A 37 -15.08 -15.64 11.85
C SER A 37 -14.82 -14.26 11.24
N LYS A 38 -15.29 -13.18 11.88
CA LYS A 38 -15.00 -11.81 11.42
C LYS A 38 -13.51 -11.51 11.46
N LEU A 39 -12.84 -11.90 12.54
CA LEU A 39 -11.40 -11.70 12.67
C LEU A 39 -10.63 -12.50 11.61
N ALA A 40 -11.03 -13.75 11.35
CA ALA A 40 -10.44 -14.57 10.28
C ALA A 40 -10.62 -14.00 8.87
N ALA A 41 -11.74 -13.34 8.62
CA ALA A 41 -12.03 -12.71 7.33
C ALA A 41 -11.22 -11.43 7.07
N MET A 42 -10.63 -10.83 8.11
CA MET A 42 -9.80 -9.64 7.98
C MET A 42 -8.45 -9.97 7.31
N THR A 43 -7.98 -9.04 6.48
CA THR A 43 -6.63 -9.08 5.90
C THR A 43 -5.81 -7.91 6.41
N VAL A 44 -4.66 -8.22 7.03
CA VAL A 44 -3.72 -7.23 7.58
C VAL A 44 -2.46 -7.20 6.72
N LEU A 45 -2.26 -6.07 6.05
CA LEU A 45 -1.05 -5.80 5.28
C LEU A 45 0.03 -5.24 6.20
N LEU A 46 1.22 -5.79 6.09
CA LEU A 46 2.34 -5.52 7.00
C LEU A 46 3.57 -5.11 6.19
N PRO A 47 4.40 -4.20 6.70
CA PRO A 47 5.58 -3.75 5.98
C PRO A 47 6.63 -4.85 5.83
N THR A 48 6.74 -5.74 6.81
CA THR A 48 7.78 -6.79 6.86
C THR A 48 7.28 -8.08 7.50
N ARG A 49 7.98 -9.19 7.25
CA ARG A 49 7.73 -10.48 7.94
C ARG A 49 7.87 -10.38 9.45
N ARG A 50 8.82 -9.55 9.92
CA ARG A 50 9.05 -9.34 11.36
C ARG A 50 7.81 -8.70 11.99
N ALA A 51 7.19 -7.72 11.34
CA ALA A 51 5.94 -7.12 11.81
C ALA A 51 4.81 -8.17 11.92
N GLY A 52 4.69 -9.08 10.94
CA GLY A 52 3.73 -10.18 11.00
C GLY A 52 3.96 -11.16 12.14
N ARG A 53 5.23 -11.50 12.42
CA ARG A 53 5.58 -12.33 13.59
C ARG A 53 5.20 -11.63 14.89
N SER A 54 5.59 -10.35 15.05
CA SER A 54 5.28 -9.57 16.25
C SER A 54 3.78 -9.39 16.47
N LEU A 55 2.99 -9.21 15.40
CA LEU A 55 1.53 -9.14 15.48
C LEU A 55 0.91 -10.48 15.89
N ARG A 56 1.38 -11.60 15.33
CA ARG A 56 0.94 -12.95 15.74
C ARG A 56 1.20 -13.21 17.23
N GLU A 57 2.38 -12.83 17.72
CA GLU A 57 2.72 -12.95 19.15
C GLU A 57 1.83 -12.05 20.02
N ALA A 58 1.46 -10.86 19.55
CA ALA A 58 0.53 -9.97 20.25
C ALA A 58 -0.85 -10.62 20.42
N PHE A 59 -1.41 -11.22 19.35
CA PHE A 59 -2.67 -11.97 19.44
C PHE A 59 -2.58 -13.12 20.46
N LEU A 60 -1.48 -13.87 20.49
CA LEU A 60 -1.29 -14.95 21.46
C LEU A 60 -1.21 -14.46 22.91
N ARG A 61 -0.52 -13.34 23.17
CA ARG A 61 -0.50 -12.71 24.51
C ARG A 61 -1.89 -12.28 24.95
N LEU A 62 -2.67 -11.70 24.03
CA LEU A 62 -4.00 -11.18 24.30
C LEU A 62 -5.07 -12.28 24.42
N SER A 63 -4.89 -13.43 23.75
CA SER A 63 -5.83 -14.54 23.83
C SER A 63 -5.77 -15.29 25.18
N GLN A 64 -4.73 -15.07 25.99
CA GLN A 64 -4.55 -15.69 27.31
C GLN A 64 -4.70 -17.23 27.27
N GLY A 65 -4.21 -17.86 26.21
CA GLY A 65 -4.27 -19.32 26.02
C GLY A 65 -5.58 -19.83 25.40
N ARG A 66 -6.54 -18.96 25.09
CA ARG A 66 -7.74 -19.34 24.33
C ARG A 66 -7.39 -19.52 22.84
N PRO A 67 -7.94 -20.54 22.18
CA PRO A 67 -7.80 -20.69 20.74
C PRO A 67 -8.47 -19.51 20.03
N LEU A 68 -7.80 -18.94 19.04
CA LEU A 68 -8.25 -17.76 18.32
C LEU A 68 -7.98 -17.94 16.83
N LEU A 69 -8.99 -17.63 16.01
CA LEU A 69 -8.82 -17.57 14.56
C LEU A 69 -8.14 -16.25 14.20
N LEU A 70 -6.98 -16.34 13.54
CA LEU A 70 -6.17 -15.19 13.19
C LEU A 70 -6.58 -14.60 11.83
N PRO A 71 -6.42 -13.28 11.65
CA PRO A 71 -6.58 -12.66 10.34
C PRO A 71 -5.50 -13.13 9.37
N ARG A 72 -5.75 -12.96 8.07
CA ARG A 72 -4.75 -13.18 7.02
C ARG A 72 -3.69 -12.08 7.13
N MET A 73 -2.45 -12.43 7.48
CA MET A 73 -1.34 -11.49 7.61
C MET A 73 -0.41 -11.59 6.40
N LEU A 74 -0.30 -10.51 5.60
CA LEU A 74 0.50 -10.46 4.38
C LEU A 74 1.64 -9.44 4.54
N SER A 75 2.88 -9.84 4.23
CA SER A 75 4.05 -8.96 4.32
C SER A 75 4.41 -8.40 2.95
N LEU A 76 4.43 -7.08 2.81
CA LEU A 76 4.70 -6.39 1.54
C LEU A 76 6.18 -6.46 1.14
N GLY A 77 7.11 -6.43 2.11
CA GLY A 77 8.56 -6.46 1.83
C GLY A 77 9.16 -7.82 1.50
N ASP A 78 8.34 -8.86 1.30
CA ASP A 78 8.77 -10.24 0.95
C ASP A 78 7.99 -10.77 -0.26
N ILE A 79 7.40 -9.84 -1.03
CA ILE A 79 6.78 -10.14 -2.33
C ILE A 79 7.95 -10.32 -3.31
N ASP A 80 8.21 -11.57 -3.71
CA ASP A 80 9.07 -11.85 -4.87
C ASP A 80 8.44 -11.23 -6.13
N ASP A 81 9.25 -10.69 -7.04
CA ASP A 81 8.79 -9.88 -8.19
C ASP A 81 7.78 -10.63 -9.11
N GLY A 82 7.63 -11.95 -8.95
CA GLY A 82 6.66 -12.79 -9.65
C GLY A 82 5.31 -13.03 -8.94
N GLU A 83 5.15 -12.66 -7.67
CA GLU A 83 3.94 -12.95 -6.88
C GLU A 83 3.46 -11.73 -6.10
N LEU A 84 2.98 -10.69 -6.80
CA LEU A 84 2.15 -9.66 -6.19
C LEU A 84 0.77 -10.27 -5.86
N PRO A 85 0.42 -10.54 -4.58
CA PRO A 85 -0.90 -11.06 -4.23
C PRO A 85 -1.96 -9.96 -4.30
N ILE A 86 -1.61 -8.78 -4.82
CA ILE A 86 -2.49 -7.62 -5.00
C ILE A 86 -3.71 -7.99 -5.85
N GLY A 87 -3.58 -8.96 -6.76
CA GLY A 87 -4.70 -9.52 -7.53
C GLY A 87 -5.72 -10.34 -6.71
N CYS A 88 -5.39 -10.74 -5.48
CA CYS A 88 -6.26 -11.54 -4.60
C CYS A 88 -7.00 -10.70 -3.54
N TRP A 89 -6.94 -9.36 -3.62
CA TRP A 89 -7.47 -8.45 -2.59
C TRP A 89 -8.98 -8.22 -2.67
N GLY A 90 -9.73 -9.09 -3.34
CA GLY A 90 -11.18 -8.99 -3.41
C GLY A 90 -11.84 -10.35 -3.57
N GLU A 91 -12.63 -10.77 -2.58
CA GLU A 91 -13.66 -11.78 -2.76
C GLU A 91 -14.90 -11.06 -3.33
N ALA A 92 -14.75 -10.55 -4.55
CA ALA A 92 -15.83 -9.99 -5.35
C ALA A 92 -15.44 -10.02 -6.83
N GLY A 93 -15.75 -11.15 -7.48
CA GLY A 93 -15.96 -11.19 -8.92
C GLY A 93 -14.81 -11.80 -9.73
N SER A 94 -15.18 -12.80 -10.51
CA SER A 94 -14.43 -13.32 -11.65
C SER A 94 -13.80 -12.20 -12.49
N GLY A 95 -12.49 -12.28 -12.71
CA GLY A 95 -11.69 -11.38 -13.54
C GLY A 95 -10.32 -11.15 -12.89
N GLY A 96 -9.34 -12.05 -13.02
CA GLY A 96 -8.73 -12.27 -14.32
C GLY A 96 -8.34 -10.93 -14.92
N ASP A 97 -7.09 -10.49 -14.73
CA ASP A 97 -6.45 -9.39 -15.47
C ASP A 97 -6.86 -7.93 -15.15
N ALA A 98 -7.93 -7.67 -14.38
CA ALA A 98 -8.43 -6.30 -14.19
C ALA A 98 -7.75 -5.47 -13.07
N ALA A 99 -7.12 -6.11 -12.08
CA ALA A 99 -6.56 -5.42 -10.89
C ALA A 99 -5.17 -4.78 -11.13
N LEU A 100 -4.53 -5.07 -12.27
CA LEU A 100 -3.24 -4.52 -12.66
C LEU A 100 -3.32 -3.82 -14.03
N PHE A 101 -4.44 -3.16 -14.34
CA PHE A 101 -4.51 -2.23 -15.47
C PHE A 101 -3.69 -0.97 -15.18
N VAL A 102 -2.37 -1.13 -15.11
CA VAL A 102 -1.43 -0.03 -15.14
C VAL A 102 -1.50 0.56 -16.55
N PRO A 103 -1.82 1.86 -16.72
CA PRO A 103 -1.77 2.49 -18.02
C PRO A 103 -0.39 2.27 -18.66
N PRO A 104 -0.31 2.16 -20.00
CA PRO A 104 0.98 2.01 -20.66
C PRO A 104 1.92 3.13 -20.23
N ALA A 105 3.20 2.78 -20.04
CA ALA A 105 4.21 3.74 -19.62
C ALA A 105 4.21 4.97 -20.54
N VAL A 106 4.43 6.15 -19.95
CA VAL A 106 4.55 7.39 -20.71
C VAL A 106 5.76 7.26 -21.64
N SER A 107 5.55 7.47 -22.95
CA SER A 107 6.63 7.41 -23.94
C SER A 107 7.77 8.35 -23.55
N ASP A 108 9.01 7.96 -23.87
CA ASP A 108 10.21 8.67 -23.40
C ASP A 108 10.18 10.15 -23.76
N LEU A 109 9.84 10.48 -25.01
CA LEU A 109 9.72 11.87 -25.46
C LEU A 109 8.66 12.64 -24.68
N ARG A 110 7.48 12.03 -24.44
CA ARG A 110 6.41 12.68 -23.68
C ARG A 110 6.83 12.90 -22.23
N ARG A 111 7.55 11.96 -21.63
CA ARG A 111 8.09 12.07 -20.28
C ARG A 111 9.08 13.23 -20.18
N GLN A 112 10.05 13.29 -21.11
CA GLN A 112 11.04 14.37 -21.17
C GLN A 112 10.39 15.74 -21.35
N LEU A 113 9.42 15.89 -22.26
CA LEU A 113 8.72 17.16 -22.46
C LEU A 113 7.89 17.58 -21.23
N LEU A 114 7.24 16.64 -20.55
CA LEU A 114 6.52 16.90 -19.31
C LEU A 114 7.47 17.34 -18.19
N LEU A 115 8.61 16.65 -18.04
CA LEU A 115 9.62 16.99 -17.05
C LEU A 115 10.24 18.36 -17.34
N ALA A 116 10.56 18.68 -18.59
CA ALA A 116 11.06 20.01 -18.97
C ALA A 116 10.04 21.11 -18.62
N ARG A 117 8.75 20.88 -18.89
CA ARG A 117 7.68 21.81 -18.49
C ARG A 117 7.61 21.99 -16.98
N LEU A 118 7.74 20.92 -16.20
CA LEU A 118 7.74 20.98 -14.73
C LEU A 118 8.96 21.71 -14.18
N ILE A 119 10.14 21.48 -14.78
CA ILE A 119 11.37 22.19 -14.45
C ILE A 119 11.16 23.69 -14.68
N MET A 120 10.71 24.09 -15.87
CA MET A 120 10.43 25.50 -16.19
C MET A 120 9.37 26.13 -15.28
N ALA A 121 8.40 25.35 -14.79
CA ALA A 121 7.35 25.84 -13.89
C ALA A 121 7.78 25.98 -12.43
N ARG A 122 9.01 25.58 -12.05
CA ARG A 122 9.50 25.76 -10.68
C ARG A 122 9.65 27.26 -10.34
N PRO A 123 9.26 27.69 -9.14
CA PRO A 123 9.54 29.05 -8.66
C PRO A 123 11.04 29.32 -8.63
N ASN A 124 11.45 30.54 -8.99
CA ASN A 124 12.84 31.00 -9.05
C ASN A 124 13.74 30.14 -9.97
N ASN A 125 13.17 29.62 -11.07
CA ASN A 125 13.96 28.92 -12.08
C ASN A 125 14.27 29.84 -13.26
N ASP A 126 15.56 30.03 -13.52
CA ASP A 126 16.07 30.80 -14.66
C ASP A 126 16.49 29.90 -15.83
N ALA A 127 16.18 28.60 -15.78
CA ALA A 127 16.54 27.66 -16.84
C ALA A 127 15.86 28.03 -18.15
N THR A 128 16.68 28.19 -19.19
CA THR A 128 16.22 28.30 -20.57
C THR A 128 15.49 27.01 -21.00
N PRO A 129 14.62 27.04 -22.02
CA PRO A 129 13.96 25.84 -22.52
C PRO A 129 14.93 24.70 -22.90
N GLU A 130 16.11 25.05 -23.43
CA GLU A 130 17.17 24.10 -23.78
C GLU A 130 17.76 23.46 -22.52
N GLN A 131 18.14 24.26 -21.52
CA GLN A 131 18.62 23.75 -20.24
C GLN A 131 17.58 22.88 -19.54
N ALA A 132 16.30 23.27 -19.61
CA ALA A 132 15.20 22.48 -19.06
C ALA A 132 15.07 21.12 -19.76
N MET A 133 15.29 21.05 -21.08
CA MET A 133 15.29 19.78 -21.81
C MET A 133 16.50 18.90 -21.44
N PHE A 134 17.70 19.46 -21.32
CA PHE A 134 18.87 18.69 -20.87
C PHE A 134 18.66 18.12 -19.45
N LEU A 135 18.17 18.95 -18.53
CA LEU A 135 17.84 18.51 -17.17
C LEU A 135 16.72 17.46 -17.16
N ALA A 136 15.72 17.58 -18.03
CA ALA A 136 14.65 16.61 -18.14
C ALA A 136 15.14 15.24 -18.64
N VAL A 137 16.09 15.22 -19.58
CA VAL A 137 16.70 13.97 -20.06
C VAL A 137 17.49 13.29 -18.95
N GLU A 138 18.31 14.02 -18.19
CA GLU A 138 19.06 13.44 -17.07
C GLU A 138 18.14 12.98 -15.94
N LEU A 139 17.11 13.76 -15.62
CA LEU A 139 16.13 13.39 -14.59
C LEU A 139 15.29 12.18 -15.00
N ALA A 140 14.98 12.02 -16.28
CA ALA A 140 14.29 10.84 -16.81
C ALA A 140 15.13 9.56 -16.78
N ARG A 141 16.45 9.63 -16.61
CA ARG A 141 17.31 8.44 -16.40
C ARG A 141 17.36 7.97 -14.95
N LEU A 142 17.05 8.87 -14.02
CA LEU A 142 17.08 8.58 -12.58
C LEU A 142 15.76 7.99 -12.07
N LEU A 143 14.65 8.27 -12.78
CA LEU A 143 13.29 7.79 -12.50
C LEU A 143 12.91 6.60 -13.37
#